data_AF-A0A0P1AY97-F1
#
_entry.id   AF-A0A0P1AY97-F1
#
_cell.length_a   1.000
_cell.length_b   1.000
_cell.length_c   1.000
_cell.angle_alpha   90.00
_cell.angle_beta   90.00
_cell.angle_gamma   90.00
#
_symmetry.space_group_name_H-M   'P 1'
#
loop_
_entity.id
_entity.type
_entity.pdbx_description
1 polymer ?
#
loop_
_entity_poly.entity_id
_entity_poly.type
_entity_poly.pdbx_seq_one_letter_code
_entity_poly.pdbx_strand_id
1 'polypeptide(L)'
;MHFYQRRFFAYLHGSPNLHTLNTVSSHTYTLVTTDRCVSLLRYGDEGYSLQKLEIGTNLNDEVEIMASAVFERSAMLQSQIAVAYAVGESFFLQIVSYHDDCLGNVVDCGKFEIEAASACMFSVKAAGLNGDIFYGVIVCCTDVVMAFGYIENERDTSTTTSSAVCTRLDNEQLALYFSELATFSHTILTVDVFTTPEKDQGWVALGCADGLVRVLHGSMHRGCLGGPYKSKDVQQNGPVTSVALFPQQTFSMENESSTWICNMLVTCAIGQAVVYEDLYSTSDEDWNNEVLMDSDTFDTILVGITADIDFDGKVELLLGTDSQVMLAYKMSTDIDEEVTEDVKSDVYSNDSASPSSHDSSHNIWNDIETMSDTGEKSCPSELARSLIPRRKWHRLSRRHWNLETFGYIYSLLWRDINDDGVPELIIASSTGIYVYEADPIFVIDKLRNVLAALEIST
;
A
#
# COMPACT_ATOMS: atom_id res chain seq x y z
N MET A 1 -18.72 -4.71 -6.92
CA MET A 1 -17.36 -5.28 -6.93
C MET A 1 -17.44 -6.69 -6.37
N HIS A 2 -17.11 -7.70 -7.17
CA HIS A 2 -17.12 -9.10 -6.75
C HIS A 2 -15.72 -9.68 -6.86
N PHE A 3 -15.25 -10.24 -5.75
CA PHE A 3 -13.96 -10.89 -5.61
C PHE A 3 -14.18 -12.29 -5.06
N TYR A 4 -13.37 -13.25 -5.50
CA TYR A 4 -13.42 -14.63 -5.04
C TYR A 4 -12.13 -14.99 -4.32
N GLN A 5 -12.24 -15.49 -3.09
CA GLN A 5 -11.08 -16.05 -2.38
C GLN A 5 -10.59 -17.29 -3.12
N ARG A 6 -9.42 -17.20 -3.74
CA ARG A 6 -8.82 -18.26 -4.55
C ARG A 6 -7.85 -19.11 -3.76
N ARG A 7 -7.10 -18.48 -2.87
CA ARG A 7 -6.17 -19.16 -1.99
C ARG A 7 -6.16 -18.54 -0.61
N PHE A 8 -5.91 -19.40 0.37
CA PHE A 8 -5.61 -19.02 1.73
C PHE A 8 -4.40 -19.82 2.20
N PHE A 9 -3.41 -19.14 2.76
CA PHE A 9 -2.22 -19.71 3.36
C PHE A 9 -2.21 -19.35 4.84
N ALA A 10 -2.64 -20.27 5.69
CA ALA A 10 -2.55 -20.11 7.13
C ALA A 10 -1.09 -19.99 7.57
N TYR A 11 -0.80 -19.11 8.54
CA TYR A 11 0.52 -19.13 9.18
C TYR A 11 0.66 -20.39 10.04
N LEU A 12 1.55 -21.29 9.61
CA LEU A 12 1.94 -22.45 10.42
C LEU A 12 2.81 -22.02 11.61
N HIS A 13 3.68 -21.03 11.38
CA HIS A 13 4.55 -20.42 12.37
C HIS A 13 4.75 -18.95 12.02
N GLY A 14 4.85 -18.13 13.06
CA GLY A 14 5.16 -16.71 12.97
C GLY A 14 3.96 -15.79 12.82
N SER A 15 4.21 -14.52 13.09
CA SER A 15 3.25 -13.41 13.17
C SER A 15 3.48 -12.44 12.01
N PRO A 16 2.42 -11.90 11.40
CA PRO A 16 2.54 -10.81 10.42
C PRO A 16 2.88 -9.47 11.08
N ASN A 17 3.28 -8.51 10.26
CA ASN A 17 3.44 -7.10 10.61
C ASN A 17 2.96 -6.20 9.45
N LEU A 18 3.07 -4.88 9.60
CA LEU A 18 2.60 -3.90 8.61
C LEU A 18 3.25 -4.07 7.22
N HIS A 19 4.47 -4.60 7.19
CA HIS A 19 5.27 -4.87 5.98
C HIS A 19 5.32 -6.35 5.65
N THR A 20 4.28 -7.11 5.99
CA THR A 20 4.22 -8.52 5.59
C THR A 20 4.20 -8.69 4.07
N LEU A 21 3.51 -7.82 3.33
CA LEU A 21 3.50 -7.87 1.86
C LEU A 21 4.48 -6.81 1.33
N ASN A 22 5.51 -7.23 0.58
CA ASN A 22 6.44 -6.30 -0.09
C ASN A 22 6.47 -6.51 -1.60
N THR A 23 6.38 -5.41 -2.33
CA THR A 23 6.44 -5.38 -3.79
C THR A 23 7.85 -5.67 -4.31
N VAL A 24 7.90 -6.42 -5.42
CA VAL A 24 9.11 -6.73 -6.20
C VAL A 24 8.99 -6.07 -7.59
N SER A 25 10.07 -5.60 -8.22
CA SER A 25 9.96 -4.95 -9.54
C SER A 25 9.54 -5.91 -10.67
N SER A 26 9.97 -7.18 -10.61
CA SER A 26 9.72 -8.19 -11.65
C SER A 26 8.26 -8.62 -11.91
N HIS A 27 7.29 -8.24 -11.06
CA HIS A 27 5.88 -8.69 -11.08
C HIS A 27 5.63 -10.20 -10.85
N THR A 28 6.59 -11.06 -11.15
CA THR A 28 6.51 -12.54 -11.04
C THR A 28 6.26 -13.09 -9.63
N TYR A 29 6.52 -12.31 -8.58
CA TYR A 29 6.23 -12.71 -7.19
C TYR A 29 6.12 -11.51 -6.25
N THR A 30 5.67 -11.78 -5.03
CA THR A 30 5.63 -10.85 -3.89
C THR A 30 6.30 -11.51 -2.69
N LEU A 31 7.01 -10.74 -1.86
CA LEU A 31 7.52 -11.26 -0.59
C LEU A 31 6.40 -11.28 0.45
N VAL A 32 6.33 -12.38 1.19
CA VAL A 32 5.51 -12.56 2.39
C VAL A 32 6.44 -12.73 3.59
N THR A 33 6.43 -11.76 4.49
CA THR A 33 7.35 -11.70 5.64
C THR A 33 6.61 -11.73 6.96
N THR A 34 7.08 -12.61 7.83
CA THR A 34 6.64 -12.81 9.21
C THR A 34 7.85 -12.75 10.13
N ASP A 35 7.63 -12.63 11.43
CA ASP A 35 8.68 -12.71 12.46
C ASP A 35 9.53 -14.01 12.42
N ARG A 36 9.12 -15.08 11.71
CA ARG A 36 9.86 -16.37 11.61
C ARG A 36 10.26 -16.80 10.19
N CYS A 37 9.74 -16.19 9.13
CA CYS A 37 10.16 -16.49 7.76
C CYS A 37 9.89 -15.35 6.76
N VAL A 38 10.76 -15.27 5.76
CA VAL A 38 10.45 -14.68 4.45
C VAL A 38 10.04 -15.82 3.51
N SER A 39 8.99 -15.60 2.74
CA SER A 39 8.45 -16.53 1.76
C SER A 39 8.13 -15.80 0.45
N LEU A 40 8.11 -16.55 -0.65
CA LEU A 40 7.76 -16.07 -1.98
C LEU A 40 6.31 -16.49 -2.29
N LEU A 41 5.42 -15.52 -2.49
CA LEU A 41 4.09 -15.76 -3.05
C LEU A 41 4.16 -15.55 -4.56
N ARG A 42 3.87 -16.61 -5.32
CA ARG A 42 3.89 -16.60 -6.79
C ARG A 42 2.77 -17.43 -7.38
N TYR A 43 2.39 -17.13 -8.61
CA TYR A 43 1.55 -17.99 -9.45
C TYR A 43 2.42 -18.92 -10.32
N GLY A 44 1.84 -20.01 -10.82
CA GLY A 44 2.53 -21.01 -11.63
C GLY A 44 1.59 -22.14 -12.05
N ASP A 45 2.13 -23.24 -12.60
CA ASP A 45 1.35 -24.35 -13.20
C ASP A 45 0.26 -24.94 -12.28
N GLU A 46 0.52 -25.00 -10.97
CA GLU A 46 -0.40 -25.52 -9.93
C GLU A 46 -1.20 -24.40 -9.22
N GLY A 47 -1.19 -23.19 -9.77
CA GLY A 47 -1.77 -21.96 -9.19
C GLY A 47 -0.88 -21.30 -8.13
N TYR A 48 -1.48 -20.50 -7.24
CA TYR A 48 -0.73 -19.80 -6.20
C TYR A 48 0.00 -20.75 -5.25
N SER A 49 1.28 -20.48 -5.06
CA SER A 49 2.16 -21.17 -4.12
C SER A 49 2.86 -20.18 -3.19
N LEU A 50 3.08 -20.59 -1.94
CA LEU A 50 3.84 -19.84 -0.94
C LEU A 50 5.07 -20.67 -0.55
N GLN A 51 6.24 -20.26 -1.02
CA GLN A 51 7.49 -20.99 -0.82
C GLN A 51 8.35 -20.28 0.22
N LYS A 52 8.62 -20.92 1.36
CA LYS A 52 9.58 -20.39 2.36
C LYS A 52 10.99 -20.31 1.75
N LEU A 53 11.68 -19.21 2.02
CA LEU A 53 13.07 -19.00 1.60
C LEU A 53 14.04 -19.50 2.67
N GLU A 54 15.04 -20.29 2.28
CA GLU A 54 16.08 -20.77 3.19
C GLU A 54 17.20 -19.73 3.32
N ILE A 55 17.05 -18.84 4.31
CA ILE A 55 18.07 -17.85 4.68
C ILE A 55 19.17 -18.58 5.47
N GLY A 56 20.45 -18.31 5.11
CA GLY A 56 21.63 -19.06 5.54
C GLY A 56 22.05 -18.95 7.01
N THR A 57 21.12 -18.81 7.95
CA THR A 57 21.36 -18.96 9.39
C THR A 57 21.30 -20.44 9.77
N ASN A 58 22.35 -20.96 10.42
CA ASN A 58 22.34 -22.34 10.91
C ASN A 58 21.16 -22.57 11.88
N LEU A 59 20.43 -23.66 11.67
CA LEU A 59 19.09 -24.00 12.21
C LEU A 59 18.99 -24.22 13.74
N ASN A 60 19.86 -23.62 14.56
CA ASN A 60 19.89 -23.79 16.01
C ASN A 60 19.58 -22.50 16.82
N ASP A 61 19.76 -21.32 16.24
CA ASP A 61 19.47 -20.05 16.92
C ASP A 61 18.03 -19.60 16.62
N GLU A 62 17.30 -19.10 17.63
CA GLU A 62 15.99 -18.48 17.41
C GLU A 62 16.16 -17.12 16.71
N VAL A 63 16.04 -17.13 15.39
CA VAL A 63 16.03 -15.93 14.56
C VAL A 63 14.65 -15.27 14.61
N GLU A 64 14.63 -13.95 14.77
CA GLU A 64 13.46 -13.10 14.61
C GLU A 64 13.64 -12.20 13.39
N ILE A 65 12.75 -12.28 12.40
CA ILE A 65 12.81 -11.52 11.16
C ILE A 65 12.02 -10.22 11.30
N MET A 66 12.62 -9.11 10.90
CA MET A 66 12.06 -7.77 11.11
C MET A 66 11.44 -7.22 9.83
N ALA A 67 12.22 -7.22 8.75
CA ALA A 67 11.83 -6.63 7.48
C ALA A 67 12.51 -7.36 6.30
N SER A 68 11.90 -7.25 5.12
CA SER A 68 12.42 -7.79 3.87
C SER A 68 12.15 -6.85 2.71
N ALA A 69 13.02 -6.80 1.71
CA ALA A 69 12.83 -6.02 0.50
C ALA A 69 13.55 -6.67 -0.68
N VAL A 70 13.14 -6.36 -1.91
CA VAL A 70 13.76 -6.90 -3.13
C VAL A 70 14.15 -5.79 -4.07
N PHE A 71 15.41 -5.79 -4.49
CA PHE A 71 15.94 -4.85 -5.47
C PHE A 71 16.62 -5.59 -6.61
N GLU A 72 16.59 -5.00 -7.80
CA GLU A 72 17.09 -5.64 -9.02
C GLU A 72 18.25 -4.85 -9.62
N ARG A 73 19.28 -5.57 -10.05
CA ARG A 73 20.44 -4.98 -10.72
C ARG A 73 20.24 -5.01 -12.23
N SER A 74 20.32 -3.84 -12.88
CA SER A 74 20.05 -3.71 -14.32
C SER A 74 20.98 -4.56 -15.21
N ALA A 75 22.17 -4.91 -14.73
CA ALA A 75 23.15 -5.69 -15.48
C ALA A 75 22.92 -7.22 -15.46
N MET A 76 22.09 -7.74 -14.54
CA MET A 76 21.95 -9.19 -14.32
C MET A 76 20.50 -9.71 -14.37
N LEU A 77 19.49 -8.83 -14.40
CA LEU A 77 18.06 -9.20 -14.31
C LEU A 77 17.75 -10.12 -13.10
N GLN A 78 18.56 -9.99 -12.05
CA GLN A 78 18.52 -10.87 -10.90
C GLN A 78 18.07 -10.10 -9.66
N SER A 79 16.98 -10.58 -9.06
CA SER A 79 16.48 -10.10 -7.78
C SER A 79 17.46 -10.41 -6.65
N GLN A 80 17.86 -9.36 -5.93
CA GLN A 80 18.55 -9.44 -4.66
C GLN A 80 17.51 -9.24 -3.55
N ILE A 81 17.40 -10.22 -2.65
CA ILE A 81 16.50 -10.17 -1.51
C ILE A 81 17.33 -9.74 -0.30
N ALA A 82 16.95 -8.64 0.32
CA ALA A 82 17.50 -8.20 1.59
C ALA A 82 16.58 -8.64 2.73
N VAL A 83 17.14 -9.18 3.80
CA VAL A 83 16.40 -9.57 5.01
C VAL A 83 17.11 -9.06 6.26
N ALA A 84 16.40 -8.28 7.06
CA ALA A 84 16.83 -7.80 8.36
C ALA A 84 16.31 -8.73 9.47
N TYR A 85 17.17 -9.17 10.38
CA TYR A 85 16.81 -10.10 11.46
C TYR A 85 17.63 -9.88 12.74
N ALA A 86 17.09 -10.29 13.88
CA ALA A 86 17.78 -10.38 15.15
C ALA A 86 18.21 -11.82 15.50
N VAL A 87 19.30 -11.92 16.25
CA VAL A 87 19.73 -13.12 16.97
C VAL A 87 20.11 -12.69 18.39
N GLY A 88 19.21 -12.93 19.35
CA GLY A 88 19.35 -12.36 20.70
C GLY A 88 19.27 -10.83 20.67
N GLU A 89 20.32 -10.16 21.15
CA GLU A 89 20.42 -8.68 21.18
C GLU A 89 21.16 -8.09 19.96
N SER A 90 21.63 -8.92 19.02
CA SER A 90 22.38 -8.49 17.83
C SER A 90 21.49 -8.47 16.59
N PHE A 91 21.61 -7.42 15.79
CA PHE A 91 20.83 -7.23 14.56
C PHE A 91 21.72 -7.38 13.32
N PHE A 92 21.19 -8.02 12.28
CA PHE A 92 21.89 -8.28 11.03
C PHE A 92 21.03 -7.95 9.82
N LEU A 93 21.68 -7.51 8.75
CA LEU A 93 21.14 -7.51 7.39
C LEU A 93 21.87 -8.57 6.58
N GLN A 94 21.13 -9.43 5.89
CA GLN A 94 21.69 -10.35 4.91
C GLN A 94 21.07 -10.11 3.54
N ILE A 95 21.91 -9.96 2.53
CA ILE A 95 21.53 -9.76 1.14
C ILE A 95 21.88 -11.02 0.37
N VAL A 96 20.88 -11.55 -0.34
CA VAL A 96 20.98 -12.84 -1.02
C VAL A 96 20.45 -12.77 -2.44
N SER A 97 21.14 -13.46 -3.34
CA SER A 97 20.75 -13.63 -4.74
C SER A 97 19.74 -14.76 -4.87
N TYR A 98 18.56 -14.44 -5.40
CA TYR A 98 17.55 -15.43 -5.80
C TYR A 98 17.65 -15.71 -7.31
N HIS A 99 17.43 -16.96 -7.71
CA HIS A 99 17.38 -17.40 -9.11
C HIS A 99 16.12 -18.24 -9.31
N ASP A 100 15.22 -17.81 -10.19
CA ASP A 100 13.91 -18.45 -10.35
C ASP A 100 14.00 -19.88 -10.93
N ASP A 101 15.01 -20.14 -11.78
CA ASP A 101 15.31 -21.46 -12.35
C ASP A 101 15.76 -22.51 -11.29
N CYS A 102 16.18 -22.08 -10.11
CA CYS A 102 16.99 -22.89 -9.18
C CYS A 102 16.30 -23.22 -7.86
N LEU A 103 15.08 -23.76 -7.90
CA LEU A 103 14.47 -24.62 -6.85
C LEU A 103 14.74 -24.17 -5.38
N GLY A 104 14.61 -22.87 -5.10
CA GLY A 104 14.80 -22.29 -3.76
C GLY A 104 16.26 -22.12 -3.28
N ASN A 105 17.26 -22.40 -4.11
CA ASN A 105 18.67 -22.19 -3.76
C ASN A 105 19.05 -20.71 -3.84
N VAL A 106 19.60 -20.22 -2.73
CA VAL A 106 19.85 -18.81 -2.47
C VAL A 106 21.36 -18.61 -2.28
N VAL A 107 21.95 -17.62 -2.97
CA VAL A 107 23.40 -17.36 -2.90
C VAL A 107 23.67 -16.17 -1.99
N ASP A 108 24.43 -16.37 -0.92
CA ASP A 108 24.81 -15.31 0.01
C ASP A 108 25.70 -14.25 -0.67
N CYS A 109 25.27 -12.99 -0.62
CA CYS A 109 25.89 -11.88 -1.35
C CYS A 109 26.44 -10.78 -0.43
N GLY A 110 26.08 -10.80 0.85
CA GLY A 110 26.63 -9.93 1.88
C GLY A 110 25.88 -10.07 3.19
N LYS A 111 26.62 -10.16 4.30
CA LYS A 111 26.06 -10.07 5.65
C LYS A 111 26.70 -8.89 6.39
N PHE A 112 25.86 -8.07 7.00
CA PHE A 112 26.22 -6.86 7.72
C PHE A 112 25.60 -6.90 9.12
N GLU A 113 26.32 -6.38 10.11
CA GLU A 113 25.77 -6.06 11.42
C GLU A 113 25.14 -4.66 11.36
N ILE A 114 23.95 -4.49 11.94
CA ILE A 114 23.21 -3.22 11.95
C ILE A 114 22.97 -2.76 13.40
N GLU A 115 22.90 -1.45 13.60
CA GLU A 115 23.04 -0.84 14.93
C GLU A 115 21.77 -0.93 15.80
N ALA A 116 20.60 -1.15 15.19
CA ALA A 116 19.33 -1.27 15.87
C ALA A 116 18.35 -2.12 15.04
N ALA A 117 17.21 -2.49 15.65
CA ALA A 117 16.12 -3.15 14.96
C ALA A 117 15.60 -2.32 13.77
N SER A 118 15.23 -2.98 12.69
CA SER A 118 14.62 -2.34 11.52
C SER A 118 13.12 -2.17 11.75
N ALA A 119 12.60 -0.96 11.59
CA ALA A 119 11.17 -0.66 11.62
C ALA A 119 10.53 -0.95 10.25
N CYS A 120 11.14 -0.48 9.17
CA CYS A 120 10.76 -0.82 7.80
C CYS A 120 12.00 -0.88 6.87
N MET A 121 11.85 -1.51 5.71
CA MET A 121 12.89 -1.56 4.68
C MET A 121 12.25 -1.43 3.30
N PHE A 122 12.85 -0.62 2.42
CA PHE A 122 12.33 -0.41 1.07
C PHE A 122 13.44 -0.37 0.03
N SER A 123 13.10 -0.71 -1.21
CA SER A 123 14.05 -0.80 -2.32
C SER A 123 14.26 0.53 -3.02
N VAL A 124 15.47 0.73 -3.54
CA VAL A 124 15.93 2.00 -4.10
C VAL A 124 16.70 1.77 -5.40
N LYS A 125 16.42 2.65 -6.37
CA LYS A 125 17.29 2.93 -7.53
C LYS A 125 17.50 4.44 -7.62
N ALA A 126 18.73 4.91 -7.41
CA ALA A 126 19.05 6.34 -7.38
C ALA A 126 20.26 6.70 -8.25
N ALA A 127 20.19 7.86 -8.91
CA ALA A 127 21.26 8.37 -9.75
C ALA A 127 22.18 9.31 -8.96
N GLY A 128 23.48 9.06 -9.02
CA GLY A 128 24.53 9.90 -8.45
C GLY A 128 25.10 10.90 -9.48
N LEU A 129 25.85 11.88 -8.98
CA LEU A 129 26.33 13.03 -9.77
C LEU A 129 27.24 12.67 -10.97
N ASN A 130 27.89 11.50 -10.97
CA ASN A 130 28.88 11.11 -11.99
C ASN A 130 28.35 10.10 -13.03
N GLY A 131 27.05 9.78 -13.03
CA GLY A 131 26.50 8.66 -13.81
C GLY A 131 26.68 7.29 -13.13
N ASP A 132 27.01 7.31 -11.84
CA ASP A 132 26.90 6.15 -10.96
C ASP A 132 25.43 5.94 -10.59
N ILE A 133 24.96 4.70 -10.58
CA ILE A 133 23.61 4.34 -10.13
C ILE A 133 23.75 3.41 -8.94
N PHE A 134 23.09 3.78 -7.83
CA PHE A 134 22.95 2.92 -6.66
C PHE A 134 21.69 2.05 -6.79
N TYR A 135 21.86 0.75 -6.62
CA TYR A 135 20.81 -0.28 -6.57
C TYR A 135 20.89 -0.97 -5.20
N GLY A 136 19.82 -0.89 -4.40
CA GLY A 136 19.89 -1.44 -3.04
C GLY A 136 18.61 -1.32 -2.24
N VAL A 137 18.78 -1.33 -0.93
CA VAL A 137 17.73 -1.11 0.06
C VAL A 137 18.11 0.02 1.03
N ILE A 138 17.10 0.76 1.46
CA ILE A 138 17.16 1.60 2.64
C ILE A 138 16.59 0.80 3.82
N VAL A 139 17.39 0.65 4.87
CA VAL A 139 16.98 0.10 6.18
C VAL A 139 16.67 1.28 7.10
N CYS A 140 15.42 1.36 7.57
CA CYS A 140 14.98 2.37 8.51
C CYS A 140 15.00 1.79 9.92
N CYS A 141 16.02 2.16 10.69
CA CYS A 141 16.11 1.84 12.11
C CYS A 141 15.57 2.99 12.96
N THR A 142 15.47 2.79 14.27
CA THR A 142 15.18 3.88 15.21
C THR A 142 16.23 4.99 15.07
N ASP A 143 15.76 6.19 14.72
CA ASP A 143 16.52 7.44 14.56
C ASP A 143 17.71 7.41 13.57
N VAL A 144 17.90 6.32 12.81
CA VAL A 144 19.01 6.15 11.85
C VAL A 144 18.53 5.46 10.58
N VAL A 145 18.92 6.02 9.43
CA VAL A 145 18.69 5.45 8.10
C VAL A 145 20.01 4.93 7.53
N MET A 146 20.03 3.69 7.05
CA MET A 146 21.22 3.06 6.44
C MET A 146 20.89 2.56 5.03
N ALA A 147 21.86 2.62 4.11
CA ALA A 147 21.71 2.10 2.76
C ALA A 147 22.70 0.97 2.47
N PHE A 148 22.23 -0.10 1.86
CA PHE A 148 23.05 -1.27 1.49
C PHE A 148 22.71 -1.70 0.06
N GLY A 149 23.73 -1.94 -0.76
CA GLY A 149 23.50 -2.25 -2.17
C GLY A 149 24.77 -2.26 -3.00
N TYR A 150 24.63 -1.95 -4.28
CA TYR A 150 25.70 -1.93 -5.28
C TYR A 150 25.71 -0.57 -5.96
N ILE A 151 26.91 -0.05 -6.22
CA ILE A 151 27.10 1.13 -7.08
C ILE A 151 27.63 0.61 -8.42
N GLU A 152 26.94 0.93 -9.51
CA GLU A 152 27.33 0.57 -10.87
C GLU A 152 27.52 1.85 -11.70
N ASN A 153 28.68 2.03 -12.35
CA ASN A 153 28.86 3.14 -13.29
C ASN A 153 28.24 2.78 -14.64
N GLU A 154 27.42 3.68 -15.17
CA GLU A 154 26.71 3.47 -16.44
C GLU A 154 27.66 3.13 -17.61
N ARG A 155 28.91 3.64 -17.60
CA ARG A 155 29.88 3.48 -18.70
C ARG A 155 30.54 2.10 -18.76
N ASP A 156 30.58 1.37 -17.63
CA ASP A 156 31.29 0.09 -17.50
C ASP A 156 30.40 -1.14 -17.75
N THR A 157 29.09 -0.91 -17.93
CA THR A 157 28.03 -1.92 -18.17
C THR A 157 28.25 -2.83 -19.39
N SER A 158 29.25 -2.55 -20.24
CA SER A 158 29.59 -3.37 -21.41
C SER A 158 30.48 -4.59 -21.11
N THR A 159 30.94 -4.78 -19.87
CA THR A 159 31.76 -5.94 -19.47
C THR A 159 30.99 -6.90 -18.57
N THR A 160 30.85 -8.15 -19.02
CA THR A 160 29.97 -9.20 -18.46
C THR A 160 30.38 -9.77 -17.08
N THR A 161 31.25 -9.08 -16.36
CA THR A 161 31.68 -9.46 -15.00
C THR A 161 31.82 -8.21 -14.13
N SER A 162 30.68 -7.59 -13.78
CA SER A 162 30.64 -6.56 -12.74
C SER A 162 31.01 -7.19 -11.40
N SER A 163 32.27 -7.01 -10.99
CA SER A 163 32.82 -7.41 -9.68
C SER A 163 32.32 -6.52 -8.54
N ALA A 164 31.19 -5.82 -8.72
CA ALA A 164 30.58 -5.00 -7.69
C ALA A 164 30.21 -5.88 -6.49
N VAL A 165 30.85 -5.59 -5.36
CA VAL A 165 30.55 -6.19 -4.05
C VAL A 165 29.41 -5.40 -3.43
N CYS A 166 28.54 -6.05 -2.66
CA CYS A 166 27.54 -5.33 -1.90
C CYS A 166 28.20 -4.54 -0.76
N THR A 167 27.87 -3.26 -0.60
CA THR A 167 28.45 -2.37 0.41
C THR A 167 27.37 -1.60 1.17
N ARG A 168 27.62 -1.36 2.47
CA ARG A 168 26.97 -0.29 3.24
C ARG A 168 27.47 1.06 2.73
N LEU A 169 26.58 2.01 2.44
CA LEU A 169 26.97 3.39 2.19
C LEU A 169 27.33 4.08 3.51
N ASP A 170 28.38 4.88 3.51
CA ASP A 170 28.63 5.84 4.60
C ASP A 170 27.68 7.07 4.49
N ASN A 171 27.68 7.94 5.50
CA ASN A 171 26.77 9.09 5.53
C ASN A 171 27.07 10.14 4.43
N GLU A 172 28.31 10.26 3.97
CA GLU A 172 28.66 11.18 2.87
C GLU A 172 28.13 10.62 1.55
N GLN A 173 28.33 9.31 1.31
CA GLN A 173 27.78 8.59 0.17
C GLN A 173 26.25 8.60 0.16
N LEU A 174 25.61 8.34 1.30
CA LEU A 174 24.15 8.41 1.43
C LEU A 174 23.62 9.80 1.08
N ALA A 175 24.28 10.87 1.55
CA ALA A 175 23.90 12.25 1.25
C ALA A 175 24.07 12.62 -0.23
N LEU A 176 24.94 11.95 -1.00
CA LEU A 176 25.09 12.15 -2.45
C LEU A 176 23.91 11.61 -3.27
N TYR A 177 23.21 10.58 -2.78
CA TYR A 177 22.02 10.02 -3.42
C TYR A 177 20.70 10.55 -2.79
N PHE A 178 20.71 10.78 -1.48
CA PHE A 178 19.55 11.15 -0.66
C PHE A 178 19.94 12.08 0.50
N SER A 179 20.24 13.34 0.21
CA SER A 179 20.52 14.38 1.22
C SER A 179 19.46 14.50 2.32
N GLU A 180 18.20 14.31 1.94
CA GLU A 180 17.00 14.43 2.76
C GLU A 180 16.82 13.24 3.70
N LEU A 181 17.31 12.04 3.33
CA LEU A 181 17.34 10.85 4.20
C LEU A 181 18.58 10.85 5.11
N ALA A 182 19.73 11.30 4.60
CA ALA A 182 20.97 11.40 5.38
C ALA A 182 20.87 12.37 6.58
N THR A 183 19.86 13.25 6.58
CA THR A 183 19.55 14.19 7.66
C THR A 183 18.23 13.90 8.37
N PHE A 184 17.58 12.77 8.05
CA PHE A 184 16.28 12.40 8.61
C PHE A 184 16.44 11.68 9.95
N SER A 185 15.91 12.27 11.02
CA SER A 185 16.02 11.76 12.40
C SER A 185 14.73 11.18 12.96
N HIS A 186 13.65 11.12 12.19
CA HIS A 186 12.38 10.54 12.65
C HIS A 186 12.37 9.05 12.30
N THR A 187 11.87 8.21 13.22
CA THR A 187 11.74 6.78 12.97
C THR A 187 10.65 6.54 11.92
N ILE A 188 11.08 6.23 10.69
CA ILE A 188 10.20 5.89 9.56
C ILE A 188 9.57 4.52 9.83
N LEU A 189 8.24 4.46 9.76
CA LEU A 189 7.46 3.22 9.85
C LEU A 189 6.94 2.76 8.49
N THR A 190 6.73 3.65 7.52
CA THR A 190 6.13 3.29 6.24
C THR A 190 6.67 4.18 5.13
N VAL A 191 6.84 3.60 3.94
CA VAL A 191 7.32 4.29 2.75
C VAL A 191 6.51 3.85 1.56
N ASP A 192 6.12 4.82 0.73
CA ASP A 192 5.60 4.56 -0.61
C ASP A 192 6.38 5.39 -1.64
N VAL A 193 6.58 4.81 -2.83
CA VAL A 193 7.43 5.34 -3.89
C VAL A 193 6.69 5.25 -5.21
N PHE A 194 6.24 6.39 -5.72
CA PHE A 194 5.67 6.49 -7.06
C PHE A 194 6.67 7.08 -8.04
N THR A 195 6.81 6.46 -9.21
CA THR A 195 7.73 6.89 -10.27
C THR A 195 7.06 6.79 -11.64
N THR A 196 6.98 7.90 -12.40
CA THR A 196 6.45 7.88 -13.78
C THR A 196 7.56 8.12 -14.82
N PRO A 197 7.77 7.18 -15.77
CA PRO A 197 8.76 7.35 -16.83
C PRO A 197 8.35 8.36 -17.91
N GLU A 198 7.10 8.83 -17.94
CA GLU A 198 6.58 9.71 -19.00
C GLU A 198 7.00 11.17 -18.84
N LYS A 199 7.30 11.60 -17.61
CA LYS A 199 7.48 13.03 -17.25
C LYS A 199 8.76 13.31 -16.44
N ASP A 200 9.62 12.31 -16.26
CA ASP A 200 10.82 12.41 -15.43
C ASP A 200 10.52 12.98 -14.02
N GLN A 201 9.45 12.49 -13.38
CA GLN A 201 8.98 12.90 -12.05
C GLN A 201 8.69 11.71 -11.14
N GLY A 202 9.10 11.81 -9.87
CA GLY A 202 8.81 10.80 -8.86
C GLY A 202 8.56 11.40 -7.48
N TRP A 203 7.78 10.67 -6.69
CA TRP A 203 7.40 11.02 -5.32
C TRP A 203 7.76 9.90 -4.34
N VAL A 204 8.20 10.29 -3.16
CA VAL A 204 8.42 9.38 -2.02
C VAL A 204 7.68 9.94 -0.82
N ALA A 205 6.76 9.17 -0.25
CA ALA A 205 6.11 9.47 1.01
C ALA A 205 6.76 8.66 2.13
N LEU A 206 7.06 9.31 3.25
CA LEU A 206 7.60 8.71 4.47
C LEU A 206 6.60 8.97 5.60
N GLY A 207 6.09 7.92 6.24
CA GLY A 207 5.27 8.02 7.45
C GLY A 207 6.05 7.57 8.68
N CYS A 208 5.98 8.34 9.77
CA CYS A 208 6.83 8.18 10.95
C CYS A 208 6.07 7.81 12.23
N ALA A 209 6.80 7.26 13.20
CA ALA A 209 6.28 6.82 14.48
C ALA A 209 5.72 7.94 15.37
N ASP A 210 6.14 9.18 15.15
CA ASP A 210 5.70 10.39 15.86
C ASP A 210 4.57 11.15 15.13
N GLY A 211 4.01 10.56 14.07
CA GLY A 211 2.96 11.17 13.26
C GLY A 211 3.45 12.11 12.16
N LEU A 212 4.76 12.32 12.01
CA LEU A 212 5.27 13.08 10.86
C LEU A 212 5.05 12.28 9.56
N VAL A 213 4.45 12.92 8.56
CA VAL A 213 4.49 12.50 7.16
C VAL A 213 5.31 13.49 6.37
N ARG A 214 6.36 13.02 5.69
CA ARG A 214 7.16 13.82 4.75
C ARG A 214 7.01 13.28 3.35
N VAL A 215 6.61 14.14 2.41
CA VAL A 215 6.58 13.82 0.98
C VAL A 215 7.71 14.54 0.27
N LEU A 216 8.47 13.80 -0.52
CA LEU A 216 9.57 14.29 -1.35
C LEU A 216 9.15 14.19 -2.82
N HIS A 217 9.34 15.26 -3.58
CA HIS A 217 9.12 15.30 -5.04
C HIS A 217 10.46 15.59 -5.72
N GLY A 218 10.97 14.61 -6.46
CA GLY A 218 12.23 14.69 -7.21
C GLY A 218 12.03 14.58 -8.71
N SER A 219 13.11 14.82 -9.46
CA SER A 219 13.15 14.41 -10.86
C SER A 219 13.45 12.92 -10.96
N MET A 220 13.17 12.34 -12.12
CA MET A 220 13.67 11.02 -12.48
C MET A 220 14.64 11.11 -13.64
N HIS A 221 15.53 10.12 -13.72
CA HIS A 221 16.29 9.85 -14.92
C HIS A 221 16.46 8.34 -15.11
N ARG A 222 15.96 7.78 -16.22
CA ARG A 222 16.08 6.35 -16.55
C ARG A 222 15.54 5.40 -15.45
N GLY A 223 14.43 5.78 -14.83
CA GLY A 223 13.83 5.05 -13.71
C GLY A 223 14.58 5.20 -12.38
N CYS A 224 15.62 6.01 -12.30
CA CYS A 224 16.26 6.38 -11.04
C CYS A 224 15.60 7.64 -10.49
N LEU A 225 15.34 7.69 -9.20
CA LEU A 225 14.95 8.92 -8.52
C LEU A 225 16.18 9.81 -8.29
N GLY A 226 16.02 11.13 -8.40
CA GLY A 226 17.10 12.11 -8.27
C GLY A 226 16.66 13.43 -7.64
N GLY A 227 17.57 14.02 -6.86
CA GLY A 227 17.41 15.34 -6.26
C GLY A 227 17.79 16.50 -7.21
N PRO A 228 17.66 17.76 -6.75
CA PRO A 228 17.20 18.17 -5.42
C PRO A 228 15.71 17.94 -5.23
N TYR A 229 15.29 17.50 -4.04
CA TYR A 229 13.89 17.20 -3.77
C TYR A 229 13.15 18.42 -3.22
N LYS A 230 11.88 18.56 -3.59
CA LYS A 230 10.93 19.43 -2.89
C LYS A 230 10.26 18.64 -1.79
N SER A 231 10.54 18.98 -0.53
CA SER A 231 9.84 18.38 0.62
C SER A 231 8.55 19.11 0.97
N LYS A 232 7.57 18.37 1.49
CA LYS A 232 6.41 18.89 2.21
C LYS A 232 6.14 18.02 3.43
N ASP A 233 5.94 18.65 4.58
CA ASP A 233 5.70 17.98 5.85
C ASP A 233 4.26 18.19 6.30
N VAL A 234 3.67 17.14 6.87
CA VAL A 234 2.30 17.09 7.39
C VAL A 234 2.34 16.35 8.72
N GLN A 235 1.68 16.88 9.75
CA GLN A 235 1.66 16.25 11.08
C GLN A 235 0.32 15.55 11.34
N GLN A 236 0.38 14.30 11.78
CA GLN A 236 -0.75 13.50 12.23
C GLN A 236 -0.82 13.42 13.76
N ASN A 237 -1.94 12.91 14.27
CA ASN A 237 -2.24 12.80 15.70
C ASN A 237 -1.65 11.55 16.38
N GLY A 238 -1.06 10.62 15.63
CA GLY A 238 -0.49 9.37 16.14
C GLY A 238 0.44 8.70 15.13
N PRO A 239 1.02 7.53 15.47
CA PRO A 239 1.97 6.82 14.60
C PRO A 239 1.36 6.50 13.24
N VAL A 240 2.07 6.85 12.16
CA VAL A 240 1.62 6.59 10.79
C VAL A 240 1.79 5.11 10.47
N THR A 241 0.72 4.44 10.07
CA THR A 241 0.69 2.99 9.83
C THR A 241 0.83 2.63 8.36
N SER A 242 0.27 3.43 7.45
CA SER A 242 0.64 3.44 6.04
C SER A 242 0.49 4.82 5.39
N VAL A 243 1.28 5.03 4.34
CA VAL A 243 1.08 6.08 3.34
C VAL A 243 0.86 5.42 1.97
N ALA A 244 -0.02 5.98 1.15
CA ALA A 244 -0.23 5.51 -0.23
C ALA A 244 -0.38 6.70 -1.18
N LEU A 245 0.49 6.79 -2.18
CA LEU A 245 0.53 7.81 -3.21
C LEU A 245 -0.32 7.38 -4.40
N PHE A 246 -1.26 8.22 -4.80
CA PHE A 246 -2.07 7.99 -6.00
C PHE A 246 -2.10 9.22 -6.91
N PRO A 247 -1.00 9.48 -7.66
CA PRO A 247 -0.95 10.61 -8.56
C PRO A 247 -2.03 10.52 -9.63
N GLN A 248 -2.60 11.67 -9.97
CA GLN A 248 -3.69 11.78 -10.94
C GLN A 248 -3.30 12.77 -12.03
N GLN A 249 -3.58 12.43 -13.29
CA GLN A 249 -3.43 13.37 -14.39
C GLN A 249 -4.63 14.33 -14.41
N THR A 250 -4.37 15.62 -14.29
CA THR A 250 -5.35 16.70 -14.47
C THR A 250 -5.08 17.44 -15.77
N PHE A 251 -6.14 17.89 -16.43
CA PHE A 251 -6.03 18.68 -17.67
C PHE A 251 -6.37 20.14 -17.37
N SER A 252 -5.37 21.04 -17.47
CA SER A 252 -5.63 22.47 -17.37
C SER A 252 -6.08 23.03 -18.71
N MET A 253 -7.34 23.48 -18.78
CA MET A 253 -7.86 24.18 -19.97
C MET A 253 -7.18 25.53 -20.24
N GLU A 254 -6.50 26.13 -19.25
CA GLU A 254 -5.82 27.41 -19.40
C GLU A 254 -4.47 27.30 -20.14
N ASN A 255 -3.79 26.16 -20.01
CA ASN A 255 -2.43 25.95 -20.52
C ASN A 255 -2.32 24.81 -21.55
N GLU A 256 -3.44 24.25 -22.03
CA GLU A 256 -3.53 23.09 -22.95
C GLU A 256 -2.55 21.94 -22.60
N SER A 257 -2.31 21.73 -21.31
CA SER A 257 -1.29 20.80 -20.82
C SER A 257 -1.84 19.94 -19.70
N SER A 258 -1.49 18.65 -19.76
CA SER A 258 -1.73 17.72 -18.67
C SER A 258 -0.63 17.85 -17.61
N THR A 259 -1.07 18.07 -16.37
CA THR A 259 -0.23 18.14 -15.18
C THR A 259 -0.56 16.98 -14.27
N TRP A 260 0.44 16.34 -13.69
CA TRP A 260 0.22 15.34 -12.65
C TRP A 260 0.12 16.04 -11.30
N ILE A 261 -1.00 15.83 -10.60
CA ILE A 261 -1.13 16.18 -9.19
C ILE A 261 -0.77 14.97 -8.33
N CYS A 262 -0.15 15.21 -7.19
CA CYS A 262 0.23 14.16 -6.25
C CYS A 262 -0.78 14.14 -5.10
N ASN A 263 -1.62 13.10 -5.07
CA ASN A 263 -2.56 12.82 -3.99
C ASN A 263 -1.97 11.73 -3.08
N MET A 264 -2.34 11.75 -1.80
CA MET A 264 -1.83 10.80 -0.81
C MET A 264 -2.90 10.44 0.22
N LEU A 265 -3.05 9.15 0.50
CA LEU A 265 -3.77 8.63 1.65
C LEU A 265 -2.78 8.44 2.80
N VAL A 266 -3.17 8.88 3.99
CA VAL A 266 -2.43 8.65 5.24
C VAL A 266 -3.34 7.90 6.22
N THR A 267 -2.82 6.82 6.79
CA THR A 267 -3.46 6.06 7.87
C THR A 267 -2.61 6.12 9.13
N CYS A 268 -3.25 6.14 10.29
CA CYS A 268 -2.58 6.21 11.58
C CYS A 268 -3.18 5.19 12.55
N ALA A 269 -2.36 4.71 13.49
CA ALA A 269 -2.82 3.83 14.57
C ALA A 269 -3.78 4.52 15.55
N ILE A 270 -3.87 5.86 15.53
CA ILE A 270 -4.76 6.64 16.40
C ILE A 270 -5.43 7.73 15.56
N GLY A 271 -6.77 7.72 15.55
CA GLY A 271 -7.59 8.70 14.85
C GLY A 271 -7.99 8.26 13.45
N GLN A 272 -8.45 9.22 12.65
CA GLN A 272 -9.05 9.00 11.34
C GLN A 272 -8.00 8.99 10.22
N ALA A 273 -8.26 8.21 9.17
CA ALA A 273 -7.49 8.29 7.93
C ALA A 273 -7.76 9.62 7.21
N VAL A 274 -6.74 10.18 6.55
CA VAL A 274 -6.83 11.48 5.88
C VAL A 274 -6.29 11.38 4.46
N VAL A 275 -7.06 11.91 3.50
CA VAL A 275 -6.64 12.11 2.12
C VAL A 275 -6.10 13.52 1.98
N TYR A 276 -4.96 13.67 1.32
CA TYR A 276 -4.39 14.95 0.91
C TYR A 276 -4.39 15.02 -0.62
N GLU A 277 -5.11 15.96 -1.19
CA GLU A 277 -5.18 16.17 -2.64
C GLU A 277 -4.24 17.31 -3.07
N ASP A 278 -3.64 17.16 -4.25
CA ASP A 278 -2.68 18.10 -4.87
C ASP A 278 -1.66 18.71 -3.89
N LEU A 279 -0.79 17.86 -3.35
CA LEU A 279 0.19 18.20 -2.33
C LEU A 279 1.11 19.39 -2.71
N TYR A 280 1.34 19.65 -3.99
CA TYR A 280 2.23 20.72 -4.46
C TYR A 280 1.50 21.82 -5.24
N SER A 281 0.18 21.95 -5.06
CA SER A 281 -0.61 23.08 -5.56
C SER A 281 0.02 24.43 -5.16
N THR A 282 -0.09 25.41 -6.05
CA THR A 282 0.45 26.78 -5.85
C THR A 282 -0.55 27.75 -5.22
N SER A 283 -1.75 27.29 -4.87
CA SER A 283 -2.76 28.06 -4.16
C SER A 283 -2.53 27.96 -2.66
N ASP A 284 -2.10 29.07 -2.04
CA ASP A 284 -1.88 29.21 -0.59
C ASP A 284 -3.17 29.16 0.27
N GLU A 285 -4.30 28.70 -0.27
CA GLU A 285 -5.53 28.47 0.48
C GLU A 285 -5.54 27.07 1.09
N ASP A 286 -6.22 26.92 2.24
CA ASP A 286 -6.11 25.77 3.14
C ASP A 286 -6.07 24.41 2.43
N TRP A 287 -5.12 23.56 2.84
CA TRP A 287 -4.87 22.26 2.20
C TRP A 287 -6.17 21.52 1.93
N ASN A 288 -6.39 21.14 0.67
CA ASN A 288 -7.49 20.31 0.24
C ASN A 288 -7.30 18.87 0.76
N ASN A 289 -7.54 18.71 2.06
CA ASN A 289 -7.52 17.44 2.77
C ASN A 289 -8.93 17.06 3.17
N GLU A 290 -9.22 15.76 3.16
CA GLU A 290 -10.49 15.21 3.59
C GLU A 290 -10.26 14.06 4.56
N VAL A 291 -10.88 14.18 5.73
CA VAL A 291 -10.85 13.14 6.76
C VAL A 291 -11.89 12.08 6.41
N LEU A 292 -11.44 10.83 6.25
CA LEU A 292 -12.29 9.71 5.88
C LEU A 292 -13.22 9.35 7.04
N MET A 293 -14.50 9.64 6.85
CA MET A 293 -15.53 9.44 7.86
C MET A 293 -15.71 7.97 8.23
N ASP A 294 -15.96 7.73 9.51
CA ASP A 294 -16.13 6.41 10.12
C ASP A 294 -14.90 5.49 10.00
N SER A 295 -13.73 6.02 9.63
CA SER A 295 -12.48 5.25 9.54
C SER A 295 -11.95 4.85 10.93
N ASP A 296 -12.22 5.68 11.94
CA ASP A 296 -11.91 5.47 13.37
C ASP A 296 -13.01 4.69 14.13
N THR A 297 -14.09 4.27 13.46
CA THR A 297 -15.15 3.45 14.09
C THR A 297 -14.66 2.07 14.53
N PHE A 298 -13.48 1.67 14.09
CA PHE A 298 -12.93 0.32 14.18
C PHE A 298 -11.57 0.29 14.90
N ASP A 299 -11.41 1.17 15.89
CA ASP A 299 -10.24 1.33 16.79
C ASP A 299 -8.94 1.69 16.04
N THR A 300 -8.15 0.70 15.58
CA THR A 300 -6.85 0.94 14.94
C THR A 300 -6.91 0.73 13.43
N ILE A 301 -6.53 1.75 12.65
CA ILE A 301 -6.26 1.59 11.22
C ILE A 301 -4.81 1.10 11.05
N LEU A 302 -4.64 -0.11 10.54
CA LEU A 302 -3.33 -0.77 10.41
C LEU A 302 -2.71 -0.55 9.03
N VAL A 303 -3.50 -0.40 7.97
CA VAL A 303 -2.98 -0.22 6.61
C VAL A 303 -4.01 0.49 5.73
N GLY A 304 -3.54 1.34 4.83
CA GLY A 304 -4.30 1.88 3.70
C GLY A 304 -3.59 1.62 2.37
N ILE A 305 -4.35 1.29 1.33
CA ILE A 305 -3.87 1.26 -0.07
C ILE A 305 -4.88 1.92 -1.00
N THR A 306 -4.41 2.30 -2.20
CA THR A 306 -5.26 2.78 -3.30
C THR A 306 -5.35 1.73 -4.40
N ALA A 307 -6.55 1.43 -4.87
CA ALA A 307 -6.80 0.40 -5.87
C ALA A 307 -8.06 0.73 -6.68
N ASP A 308 -8.01 0.60 -8.01
CA ASP A 308 -9.20 0.60 -8.87
C ASP A 308 -9.84 -0.79 -8.80
N ILE A 309 -10.72 -1.00 -7.80
CA ILE A 309 -11.29 -2.32 -7.50
C ILE A 309 -12.58 -2.61 -8.27
N ASP A 310 -13.11 -1.62 -8.99
CA ASP A 310 -14.25 -1.81 -9.87
C ASP A 310 -13.93 -1.69 -11.37
N PHE A 311 -12.70 -1.33 -11.72
CA PHE A 311 -12.20 -1.17 -13.08
C PHE A 311 -12.95 -0.05 -13.82
N ASP A 312 -13.08 1.14 -13.21
CA ASP A 312 -13.58 2.37 -13.87
C ASP A 312 -12.49 3.40 -14.20
N GLY A 313 -11.23 3.11 -13.86
CA GLY A 313 -10.08 4.00 -14.07
C GLY A 313 -9.88 5.05 -12.98
N LYS A 314 -10.68 5.05 -11.91
CA LYS A 314 -10.48 5.84 -10.69
C LYS A 314 -10.06 4.91 -9.57
N VAL A 315 -9.34 5.43 -8.58
CA VAL A 315 -8.95 4.64 -7.40
C VAL A 315 -9.98 4.73 -6.29
N GLU A 316 -10.32 3.57 -5.72
CA GLU A 316 -10.87 3.46 -4.37
C GLU A 316 -9.73 3.44 -3.33
N LEU A 317 -10.09 3.76 -2.08
CA LEU A 317 -9.20 3.67 -0.93
C LEU A 317 -9.64 2.50 -0.05
N LEU A 318 -8.75 1.54 0.18
CA LEU A 318 -8.99 0.38 1.03
C LEU A 318 -8.24 0.54 2.37
N LEU A 319 -8.94 0.38 3.49
CA LEU A 319 -8.35 0.43 4.83
C LEU A 319 -8.49 -0.93 5.53
N GLY A 320 -7.41 -1.45 6.09
CA GLY A 320 -7.41 -2.61 7.00
C GLY A 320 -7.36 -2.18 8.46
N THR A 321 -8.15 -2.84 9.31
CA THR A 321 -8.24 -2.53 10.76
C THR A 321 -7.91 -3.74 11.65
N ASP A 322 -7.63 -3.48 12.92
CA ASP A 322 -7.55 -4.52 13.96
C ASP A 322 -8.93 -5.08 14.35
N SER A 323 -10.02 -4.39 14.06
CA SER A 323 -11.38 -4.92 14.32
C SER A 323 -11.84 -6.04 13.35
N GLN A 324 -10.95 -6.58 12.52
CA GLN A 324 -11.26 -7.56 11.45
C GLN A 324 -12.22 -7.01 10.37
N VAL A 325 -12.23 -5.69 10.17
CA VAL A 325 -13.08 -5.02 9.18
C VAL A 325 -12.20 -4.33 8.16
N MET A 326 -12.34 -4.69 6.89
CA MET A 326 -11.88 -3.80 5.83
C MET A 326 -12.90 -2.69 5.63
N LEU A 327 -12.44 -1.49 5.28
CA LEU A 327 -13.25 -0.38 4.79
C LEU A 327 -12.84 -0.07 3.35
N ALA A 328 -13.79 0.41 2.54
CA ALA A 328 -13.53 0.90 1.20
C ALA A 328 -14.21 2.27 1.01
N TYR A 329 -13.54 3.20 0.34
CA TYR A 329 -14.06 4.53 0.02
C TYR A 329 -13.92 4.79 -1.47
N LYS A 330 -14.95 5.39 -2.08
CA LYS A 330 -14.93 5.87 -3.47
C LYS A 330 -15.16 7.37 -3.49
N MET A 331 -14.56 8.05 -4.47
CA MET A 331 -14.83 9.46 -4.70
C MET A 331 -16.18 9.62 -5.38
N SER A 332 -17.09 10.40 -4.80
CA SER A 332 -18.30 10.86 -5.48
C SER A 332 -17.90 11.81 -6.60
N THR A 333 -17.95 11.33 -7.83
CA THR A 333 -18.08 12.21 -8.98
C THR A 333 -19.50 12.75 -9.01
N ASP A 334 -19.65 14.08 -8.96
CA ASP A 334 -20.94 14.73 -9.20
C ASP A 334 -21.56 14.17 -10.51
N ILE A 335 -22.85 13.83 -10.45
CA ILE A 335 -23.59 12.93 -11.38
C ILE A 335 -23.40 11.44 -11.05
N ASP A 336 -23.86 11.03 -9.85
CA ASP A 336 -24.65 9.80 -9.76
C ASP A 336 -26.11 10.19 -10.05
N GLU A 337 -26.77 9.43 -10.93
CA GLU A 337 -28.14 9.68 -11.37
C GLU A 337 -29.14 9.53 -10.21
N GLU A 338 -30.28 10.24 -10.28
CA GLU A 338 -31.33 10.18 -9.27
C GLU A 338 -31.88 8.75 -9.12
N VAL A 339 -31.37 7.99 -8.13
CA VAL A 339 -32.01 6.77 -7.67
C VAL A 339 -33.34 7.15 -7.01
N THR A 340 -34.36 7.18 -7.84
CA THR A 340 -35.76 7.33 -7.47
C THR A 340 -36.24 6.04 -6.83
N GLU A 341 -35.92 5.84 -5.54
CA GLU A 341 -36.60 4.84 -4.71
C GLU A 341 -38.05 5.30 -4.47
N ASP A 342 -38.90 4.97 -5.45
CA ASP A 342 -40.33 5.23 -5.43
C ASP A 342 -40.99 4.43 -4.28
N VAL A 343 -41.34 5.13 -3.20
CA VAL A 343 -41.97 4.55 -2.01
C VAL A 343 -43.36 4.00 -2.36
N LYS A 344 -43.42 2.70 -2.69
CA LYS A 344 -44.68 1.96 -2.72
C LYS A 344 -45.05 1.50 -1.32
N SER A 345 -45.95 2.26 -0.72
CA SER A 345 -46.63 1.93 0.52
C SER A 345 -47.71 0.88 0.29
N ASP A 346 -47.43 -0.37 0.68
CA ASP A 346 -48.46 -1.41 0.80
C ASP A 346 -48.93 -1.54 2.25
N VAL A 347 -50.23 -1.28 2.43
CA VAL A 347 -50.95 -1.33 3.70
C VAL A 347 -51.45 -2.75 3.97
N TYR A 348 -51.06 -3.36 5.09
CA TYR A 348 -51.84 -4.44 5.71
C TYR A 348 -51.88 -4.36 7.24
N SER A 349 -53.01 -4.79 7.79
CA SER A 349 -53.44 -4.49 9.15
C SER A 349 -53.27 -5.67 10.12
N ASN A 350 -52.81 -5.35 11.33
CA ASN A 350 -53.21 -5.87 12.64
C ASN A 350 -53.28 -7.38 13.02
N ASP A 351 -52.83 -7.61 14.26
CA ASP A 351 -53.28 -8.57 15.28
C ASP A 351 -52.85 -10.06 15.23
N SER A 352 -51.88 -10.43 16.08
CA SER A 352 -52.13 -11.25 17.30
C SER A 352 -50.84 -11.67 18.05
N ALA A 353 -50.97 -12.27 19.25
CA ALA A 353 -49.87 -12.57 20.18
C ALA A 353 -50.22 -13.79 21.09
N SER A 354 -49.35 -14.41 21.91
CA SER A 354 -48.01 -13.97 22.38
C SER A 354 -46.85 -14.99 22.19
N PRO A 355 -46.35 -15.79 23.17
CA PRO A 355 -44.90 -15.72 23.42
C PRO A 355 -44.09 -17.04 23.57
N SER A 356 -42.76 -16.89 23.67
CA SER A 356 -41.72 -17.85 24.12
C SER A 356 -41.40 -19.03 23.18
N SER A 357 -40.14 -19.34 22.86
CA SER A 357 -39.03 -19.70 23.77
C SER A 357 -37.62 -19.39 23.23
N HIS A 358 -36.62 -19.35 24.12
CA HIS A 358 -35.20 -19.15 23.81
C HIS A 358 -34.58 -20.24 22.91
N ASP A 359 -33.76 -19.84 21.94
CA ASP A 359 -32.41 -20.41 21.75
C ASP A 359 -31.46 -19.36 21.14
N SER A 360 -30.15 -19.52 21.29
CA SER A 360 -29.18 -18.42 21.21
C SER A 360 -28.32 -18.34 19.93
N SER A 361 -28.46 -17.26 19.18
CA SER A 361 -27.47 -16.76 18.20
C SER A 361 -27.68 -15.28 17.88
N HIS A 362 -27.42 -14.38 18.84
CA HIS A 362 -27.50 -12.93 18.59
C HIS A 362 -26.34 -12.46 17.70
N ASN A 363 -26.65 -12.22 16.42
CA ASN A 363 -25.83 -11.41 15.53
C ASN A 363 -25.80 -9.97 16.05
N ILE A 364 -24.64 -9.52 16.54
CA ILE A 364 -24.42 -8.16 17.07
C ILE A 364 -24.60 -7.06 15.99
N TRP A 365 -24.64 -7.45 14.71
CA TRP A 365 -24.58 -6.56 13.55
C TRP A 365 -25.92 -6.00 13.06
N ASN A 366 -27.07 -6.39 13.63
CA ASN A 366 -28.38 -5.86 13.18
C ASN A 366 -28.89 -4.66 14.01
N ASP A 367 -28.39 -4.45 15.23
CA ASP A 367 -29.00 -3.52 16.19
C ASP A 367 -28.30 -2.14 16.29
N ILE A 368 -27.31 -1.86 15.43
CA ILE A 368 -26.55 -0.58 15.43
C ILE A 368 -27.06 0.40 14.33
N GLU A 369 -27.90 -0.03 13.39
CA GLU A 369 -28.55 0.86 12.41
C GLU A 369 -29.90 1.43 12.92
N THR A 370 -30.18 1.48 14.23
CA THR A 370 -31.48 1.99 14.74
C THR A 370 -31.44 2.66 16.12
N MET A 371 -31.03 3.92 16.18
CA MET A 371 -31.54 5.00 17.06
C MET A 371 -30.99 6.36 16.55
N SER A 372 -31.67 7.51 16.65
CA SER A 372 -32.90 7.84 17.37
C SER A 372 -33.81 8.80 16.58
N ASP A 373 -35.06 8.41 16.35
CA ASP A 373 -36.11 9.32 15.87
C ASP A 373 -36.94 9.83 17.06
N THR A 374 -36.52 10.97 17.61
CA THR A 374 -37.30 11.74 18.60
C THR A 374 -37.57 13.12 18.02
N GLY A 375 -38.75 13.27 17.41
CA GLY A 375 -39.04 14.45 16.58
C GLY A 375 -39.23 15.75 17.36
N GLU A 376 -38.57 16.81 16.89
CA GLU A 376 -39.12 18.16 16.91
C GLU A 376 -39.23 18.68 15.47
N LYS A 377 -40.45 19.10 15.08
CA LYS A 377 -40.70 19.69 13.76
C LYS A 377 -40.30 21.15 13.75
N SER A 378 -39.11 21.46 13.22
CA SER A 378 -38.76 22.80 12.77
C SER A 378 -38.12 22.74 11.38
N CYS A 379 -38.83 23.19 10.34
CA CYS A 379 -38.27 23.33 9.00
C CYS A 379 -37.19 24.43 8.99
N PRO A 380 -35.94 24.15 8.58
CA PRO A 380 -35.03 25.19 8.12
C PRO A 380 -35.54 25.70 6.77
N SER A 381 -35.45 27.01 6.54
CA SER A 381 -35.76 27.59 5.23
C SER A 381 -34.72 27.21 4.18
N GLU A 382 -35.12 27.14 2.91
CA GLU A 382 -34.30 26.69 1.76
C GLU A 382 -33.04 27.53 1.49
N LEU A 383 -32.81 28.61 2.24
CA LEU A 383 -31.66 29.50 2.14
C LEU A 383 -30.51 29.18 3.12
N ALA A 384 -30.64 28.17 3.98
CA ALA A 384 -29.61 27.75 4.94
C ALA A 384 -28.84 26.48 4.51
N ARG A 385 -28.89 26.10 3.24
CA ARG A 385 -28.37 24.81 2.73
C ARG A 385 -27.00 24.89 2.02
N SER A 386 -26.33 26.04 2.07
CA SER A 386 -24.93 26.20 1.64
C SER A 386 -24.01 26.49 2.83
N LEU A 387 -22.71 26.15 2.69
CA LEU A 387 -21.62 26.22 3.70
C LEU A 387 -21.29 24.96 4.51
N ILE A 388 -21.88 23.79 4.21
CA ILE A 388 -21.23 22.51 4.54
C ILE A 388 -20.44 22.10 3.30
N PRO A 389 -19.10 21.90 3.37
CA PRO A 389 -18.33 21.31 2.27
C PRO A 389 -18.94 19.96 1.91
N ARG A 390 -19.24 19.74 0.62
CA ARG A 390 -19.56 18.40 0.15
C ARG A 390 -18.33 17.53 0.35
N ARG A 391 -18.50 16.43 1.09
CA ARG A 391 -17.52 15.35 1.16
C ARG A 391 -17.32 14.81 -0.25
N LYS A 392 -16.08 14.55 -0.63
CA LYS A 392 -15.72 13.89 -1.88
C LYS A 392 -15.65 12.40 -1.69
N TRP A 393 -15.21 11.93 -0.51
CA TRP A 393 -14.95 10.53 -0.24
C TRP A 393 -16.08 9.90 0.57
N HIS A 394 -16.68 8.85 0.01
CA HIS A 394 -17.82 8.16 0.59
C HIS A 394 -17.49 6.69 0.86
N ARG A 395 -17.78 6.25 2.08
CA ARG A 395 -17.63 4.86 2.50
C ARG A 395 -18.60 3.96 1.71
N LEU A 396 -18.06 2.96 1.04
CA LEU A 396 -18.84 1.98 0.30
C LEU A 396 -19.51 0.98 1.27
N SER A 397 -20.82 0.78 1.11
CA SER A 397 -21.54 -0.28 1.81
C SER A 397 -21.00 -1.67 1.44
N ARG A 398 -20.91 -2.59 2.41
CA ARG A 398 -20.54 -4.01 2.19
C ARG A 398 -21.45 -4.74 1.17
N ARG A 399 -22.60 -4.16 0.80
CA ARG A 399 -23.43 -4.68 -0.30
C ARG A 399 -22.81 -4.47 -1.68
N HIS A 400 -21.99 -3.43 -1.85
CA HIS A 400 -21.34 -3.08 -3.12
C HIS A 400 -19.98 -3.75 -3.29
N TRP A 401 -19.37 -4.21 -2.19
CA TRP A 401 -18.10 -4.92 -2.18
C TRP A 401 -18.09 -5.90 -0.99
N ASN A 402 -17.98 -7.20 -1.26
CA ASN A 402 -17.95 -8.22 -0.20
C ASN A 402 -16.60 -8.96 -0.21
N LEU A 403 -15.82 -8.74 0.84
CA LEU A 403 -14.59 -9.45 1.15
C LEU A 403 -14.70 -9.98 2.58
N GLU A 404 -14.55 -11.30 2.74
CA GLU A 404 -14.61 -11.99 4.03
C GLU A 404 -13.22 -12.45 4.42
N THR A 405 -12.55 -11.66 5.27
CA THR A 405 -11.27 -12.01 5.91
C THR A 405 -11.46 -12.17 7.42
N PHE A 406 -10.60 -12.97 8.05
CA PHE A 406 -10.64 -13.21 9.49
C PHE A 406 -9.33 -12.78 10.15
N GLY A 407 -9.44 -12.15 11.32
CA GLY A 407 -8.31 -11.60 12.05
C GLY A 407 -7.92 -10.18 11.63
N TYR A 408 -6.90 -9.65 12.29
CA TYR A 408 -6.46 -8.26 12.15
C TYR A 408 -5.79 -8.05 10.79
N ILE A 409 -6.15 -7.02 10.04
CA ILE A 409 -5.63 -6.81 8.66
C ILE A 409 -4.37 -5.95 8.74
N TYR A 410 -3.20 -6.58 8.67
CA TYR A 410 -1.91 -5.89 8.85
C TYR A 410 -1.35 -5.28 7.57
N SER A 411 -1.53 -5.93 6.42
CA SER A 411 -0.93 -5.51 5.16
C SER A 411 -1.84 -5.86 3.98
N LEU A 412 -1.86 -4.98 2.98
CA LEU A 412 -2.67 -5.10 1.77
C LEU A 412 -1.78 -4.87 0.55
N LEU A 413 -2.04 -5.62 -0.52
CA LEU A 413 -1.39 -5.38 -1.81
C LEU A 413 -2.40 -5.58 -2.95
N TRP A 414 -2.46 -4.60 -3.85
CA TRP A 414 -3.22 -4.66 -5.10
C TRP A 414 -2.23 -4.86 -6.25
N ARG A 415 -2.21 -6.05 -6.85
CA ARG A 415 -1.19 -6.41 -7.84
C ARG A 415 -1.59 -7.60 -8.68
N ASP A 416 -1.29 -7.55 -9.97
CA ASP A 416 -1.27 -8.70 -10.86
C ASP A 416 -0.01 -9.57 -10.59
N ILE A 417 -0.23 -10.76 -10.04
CA ILE A 417 0.78 -11.80 -9.76
C ILE A 417 0.69 -12.96 -10.77
N ASN A 418 -0.46 -13.14 -11.43
CA ASN A 418 -0.67 -14.25 -12.36
C ASN A 418 -0.28 -13.92 -13.82
N ASP A 419 -0.01 -12.65 -14.12
CA ASP A 419 0.35 -12.07 -15.42
C ASP A 419 -0.78 -12.16 -16.48
N ASP A 420 -2.05 -12.12 -16.04
CA ASP A 420 -3.25 -12.10 -16.90
C ASP A 420 -3.75 -10.68 -17.26
N GLY A 421 -3.19 -9.64 -16.63
CA GLY A 421 -3.54 -8.23 -16.81
C GLY A 421 -4.57 -7.70 -15.79
N VAL A 422 -5.05 -8.52 -14.86
CA VAL A 422 -6.05 -8.15 -13.84
C VAL A 422 -5.43 -8.28 -12.44
N PRO A 423 -5.29 -7.19 -11.68
CA PRO A 423 -4.72 -7.27 -10.34
C PRO A 423 -5.55 -8.11 -9.36
N GLU A 424 -4.86 -8.92 -8.56
CA GLU A 424 -5.44 -9.53 -7.36
C GLU A 424 -5.33 -8.61 -6.14
N LEU A 425 -6.26 -8.79 -5.20
CA LEU A 425 -6.14 -8.25 -3.85
C LEU A 425 -5.57 -9.31 -2.91
N ILE A 426 -4.39 -9.04 -2.38
CA ILE A 426 -3.72 -9.87 -1.38
C ILE A 426 -3.92 -9.23 -0.02
N ILE A 427 -4.31 -10.04 0.96
CA ILE A 427 -4.57 -9.58 2.33
C ILE A 427 -3.74 -10.41 3.30
N ALA A 428 -2.81 -9.76 4.01
CA ALA A 428 -2.13 -10.35 5.15
C ALA A 428 -2.90 -10.01 6.43
N SER A 429 -3.51 -11.03 7.01
CA SER A 429 -4.26 -10.93 8.26
C SER A 429 -3.54 -11.66 9.40
N SER A 430 -3.98 -11.49 10.65
CA SER A 430 -3.48 -12.29 11.80
C SER A 430 -3.68 -13.80 11.66
N THR A 431 -4.49 -14.30 10.71
CA THR A 431 -4.72 -15.74 10.49
C THR A 431 -3.91 -16.33 9.33
N GLY A 432 -3.44 -15.49 8.41
CA GLY A 432 -2.74 -15.93 7.20
C GLY A 432 -2.88 -14.96 6.03
N ILE A 433 -2.35 -15.39 4.88
CA ILE A 433 -2.44 -14.69 3.60
C ILE A 433 -3.67 -15.16 2.83
N TYR A 434 -4.49 -14.22 2.38
CA TYR A 434 -5.61 -14.44 1.48
C TYR A 434 -5.27 -13.88 0.10
N VAL A 435 -5.65 -14.58 -0.95
CA VAL A 435 -5.53 -14.13 -2.35
C VAL A 435 -6.93 -14.09 -2.96
N TYR A 436 -7.33 -12.90 -3.42
CA TYR A 436 -8.62 -12.66 -4.07
C TYR A 436 -8.42 -12.24 -5.53
N GLU A 437 -8.94 -13.05 -6.45
CA GLU A 437 -9.12 -12.63 -7.85
C GLU A 437 -10.44 -11.88 -8.00
N ALA A 438 -10.49 -10.94 -8.94
CA ALA A 438 -11.74 -10.34 -9.38
C ALA A 438 -12.65 -11.37 -10.07
N ASP A 439 -13.97 -11.14 -10.04
CA ASP A 439 -14.92 -11.96 -10.80
C ASP A 439 -14.66 -11.81 -12.31
N PRO A 440 -14.27 -12.88 -13.04
CA PRO A 440 -13.96 -12.79 -14.46
C PRO A 440 -15.17 -12.38 -15.30
N ILE A 441 -16.40 -12.63 -14.86
CA ILE A 441 -17.60 -12.16 -15.57
C ILE A 441 -17.69 -10.62 -15.48
N PHE A 442 -17.49 -10.08 -14.28
CA PHE A 442 -17.47 -8.63 -14.03
C PHE A 442 -16.37 -7.92 -14.83
N VAL A 443 -15.15 -8.48 -14.84
CA VAL A 443 -14.01 -7.95 -15.61
C VAL A 443 -14.30 -7.97 -17.12
N ILE A 444 -14.82 -9.08 -17.64
CA ILE A 444 -15.17 -9.21 -19.06
C ILE A 444 -16.25 -8.20 -19.46
N ASP A 445 -17.25 -7.97 -18.62
CA ASP A 445 -18.31 -6.99 -18.91
C ASP A 445 -17.81 -5.54 -18.83
N LYS A 446 -16.92 -5.21 -17.89
CA LYS A 446 -16.21 -3.92 -17.87
C LYS A 446 -15.38 -3.71 -19.14
N LEU A 447 -14.59 -4.71 -19.55
CA LEU A 447 -13.79 -4.66 -20.78
C LEU A 447 -14.66 -4.48 -22.04
N ARG A 448 -15.80 -5.17 -22.14
CA ARG A 448 -16.78 -4.99 -23.23
C ARG A 448 -17.29 -3.56 -23.32
N ASN A 449 -17.60 -2.94 -22.18
CA ASN A 449 -18.08 -1.56 -22.12
C ASN A 449 -17.01 -0.56 -22.58
N VAL A 450 -15.74 -0.77 -22.17
CA VAL A 450 -14.60 0.04 -22.65
C VAL A 450 -14.40 -0.11 -24.16
N LEU A 451 -14.42 -1.33 -24.69
CA LEU A 451 -14.31 -1.57 -26.13
C LEU A 451 -15.44 -0.91 -26.93
N ALA A 452 -16.69 -1.03 -26.46
CA ALA A 452 -17.83 -0.38 -27.10
C ALA A 452 -17.73 1.16 -27.08
N ALA A 453 -17.23 1.75 -25.98
CA ALA A 453 -17.00 3.19 -25.90
C ALA A 453 -15.90 3.67 -26.87
N LEU A 454 -14.86 2.86 -27.08
CA LEU A 454 -13.80 3.14 -28.05
C LEU A 454 -14.30 3.03 -29.51
N GLU A 455 -15.10 2.02 -29.84
CA GLU A 455 -15.70 1.87 -31.18
C GLU A 455 -16.65 3.02 -31.55
N ILE A 456 -17.31 3.64 -30.56
CA ILE A 456 -18.16 4.83 -30.75
C ILE A 456 -17.32 6.11 -30.96
N SER A 457 -16.04 6.10 -30.54
CA SER A 457 -15.13 7.24 -30.64
C SER A 457 -14.29 7.26 -31.93
N THR A 458 -14.44 6.28 -32.82
CA THR A 458 -13.72 6.14 -34.11
C THR A 458 -14.63 6.33 -35.33
#